data_AF-A0A7Y1ZMN7-F1
#
_entry.id   AF-A0A7Y1ZMN7-F1
#
_cell.length_a   1.000
_cell.length_b   1.000
_cell.length_c   1.000
_cell.angle_alpha   90.00
_cell.angle_beta   90.00
_cell.angle_gamma   90.00
#
_symmetry.space_group_name_H-M   'P 1'
#
loop_
_entity.id
_entity.type
_entity.pdbx_description
1 polymer ?
#
loop_
_entity_poly.entity_id
_entity_poly.type
_entity_poly.pdbx_seq_one_letter_code
_entity_poly.pdbx_strand_id
1 'polypeptide(L)' 'MAPKNHLSAELREEQWLVIEWPQNAEEPLNYWLSGLCASSTRKQLIKSAKIRWRIEQGYQELKQEFKLK' A
#
# COMPACT_ATOMS: atom_id res chain seq x y z
N MET A 1 31.71 6.56 -6.66
CA MET A 1 30.23 6.51 -6.81
C MET A 1 29.64 7.48 -5.80
N ALA A 2 29.18 8.64 -6.24
CA ALA A 2 28.62 9.64 -5.32
C ALA A 2 27.31 9.12 -4.70
N PRO A 3 27.03 9.41 -3.41
CA PRO A 3 25.75 9.06 -2.80
C PRO A 3 24.64 9.77 -3.58
N LYS A 4 23.59 9.03 -3.96
CA LYS A 4 22.43 9.58 -4.68
C LYS A 4 21.77 10.63 -3.79
N ASN A 5 22.01 11.89 -4.11
CA ASN A 5 21.36 13.04 -3.50
C ASN A 5 19.83 12.86 -3.54
N HIS A 6 19.19 12.85 -2.38
CA HIS A 6 17.73 12.73 -2.21
C HIS A 6 16.96 14.01 -2.59
N LEU A 7 17.61 14.99 -3.22
CA LEU A 7 17.16 16.37 -3.38
C LEU A 7 16.89 16.80 -4.83
N SER A 8 17.05 15.92 -5.82
CA SER A 8 16.47 16.17 -7.15
C SER A 8 14.99 15.82 -7.09
N ALA A 9 14.20 16.75 -6.57
CA ALA A 9 12.75 16.78 -6.72
C ALA A 9 12.39 17.04 -8.19
N GLU A 10 12.75 16.12 -9.09
CA GLU A 10 11.82 15.84 -10.19
C GLU A 10 10.50 15.55 -9.47
N LEU A 11 9.51 16.44 -9.63
CA LEU A 11 8.23 16.37 -8.90
C LEU A 11 7.76 14.91 -8.93
N ARG A 12 7.88 14.22 -7.80
CA ARG A 12 7.39 12.85 -7.71
C ARG A 12 5.94 12.92 -8.13
N GLU A 13 5.56 12.08 -9.08
CA GLU A 13 4.17 11.99 -9.54
C GLU A 13 3.26 11.90 -8.33
N GLU A 14 2.13 12.62 -8.35
CA GLU A 14 1.19 12.66 -7.22
C GLU A 14 0.84 11.24 -6.77
N GLN A 15 0.99 10.97 -5.47
CA GLN A 15 0.72 9.66 -4.88
C GLN A 15 -0.46 9.78 -3.91
N TRP A 16 -1.23 8.70 -3.81
CA TRP A 16 -2.31 8.58 -2.85
C TRP A 16 -1.88 7.78 -1.63
N LEU A 17 -2.05 8.34 -0.44
CA LEU A 17 -1.99 7.61 0.81
C LEU A 17 -3.41 7.23 1.26
N VAL A 18 -3.67 5.93 1.33
CA VAL A 18 -4.92 5.38 1.86
C VAL A 18 -4.66 4.93 3.28
N ILE A 19 -5.48 5.41 4.21
CA ILE A 19 -5.41 5.07 5.63
C ILE A 19 -6.72 4.41 6.01
N GLU A 20 -6.66 3.20 6.55
CA GLU A 20 -7.81 2.56 7.19
C GLU A 20 -7.82 2.93 8.66
N TRP A 21 -8.85 3.68 9.06
CA TRP A 21 -9.06 4.12 10.42
C TRP A 21 -10.43 3.64 10.92
N PRO A 22 -10.48 2.58 11.75
CA PRO A 22 -11.71 2.14 12.40
C PRO A 22 -12.26 3.21 13.34
N GLN A 23 -13.59 3.34 13.42
CA GLN A 23 -14.24 4.41 14.18
C GLN A 23 -13.85 4.47 15.67
N ASN A 24 -13.48 3.34 16.27
CA ASN A 24 -13.15 3.21 17.70
C ASN A 24 -11.65 2.98 17.96
N ALA A 25 -10.79 3.21 16.96
CA ALA A 25 -9.35 3.03 17.12
C ALA A 25 -8.66 4.36 17.38
N GLU A 26 -7.75 4.40 18.37
CA GLU A 26 -6.92 5.58 18.65
C GLU A 26 -5.88 5.82 17.55
N GLU A 27 -5.46 4.76 16.86
CA GLU A 27 -4.50 4.80 15.75
C GLU A 27 -5.02 4.07 14.50
N PRO A 28 -4.56 4.44 13.30
CA PRO A 28 -4.93 3.74 12.08
C PRO A 28 -4.42 2.31 12.05
N LEU A 29 -5.24 1.41 11.51
CA LEU A 29 -4.91 -0.01 11.43
C LEU A 29 -3.96 -0.31 10.28
N ASN A 30 -4.13 0.35 9.14
CA ASN A 30 -3.39 0.05 7.93
C ASN A 30 -3.12 1.30 7.08
N TYR A 31 -2.03 1.24 6.32
CA TYR A 31 -1.57 2.30 5.42
C TYR A 31 -1.17 1.70 4.07
N TRP A 32 -1.61 2.32 2.98
CA TRP A 32 -1.23 1.93 1.62
C TRP A 32 -0.88 3.15 0.78
N LEU A 33 0.28 3.10 0.15
CA LEU A 33 0.69 4.08 -0.86
C LEU A 33 0.29 3.57 -2.24
N SER A 34 -0.34 4.42 -3.05
CA SER A 34 -0.80 4.10 -4.39
C SER A 34 -0.34 5.14 -5.39
N GLY A 35 0.36 4.68 -6.43
CA GLY A 35 0.72 5.48 -7.61
C GLY A 35 -0.38 5.52 -8.67
N LEU A 36 -1.65 5.35 -8.27
CA LEU A 36 -2.76 5.55 -9.17
C LEU A 36 -2.90 7.04 -9.52
N CYS A 37 -3.43 7.32 -10.72
CA CYS A 37 -3.58 8.69 -11.21
C CYS A 37 -4.35 9.58 -10.22
N ALA A 38 -4.04 10.87 -10.19
CA ALA A 38 -4.74 11.89 -9.40
C ALA A 38 -6.25 11.95 -9.68
N SER A 39 -6.71 11.54 -10.86
CA SER A 39 -8.14 11.46 -11.19
C SER A 39 -8.84 10.22 -10.61
N SER A 40 -8.13 9.36 -9.89
CA SER A 40 -8.66 8.13 -9.32
C SER A 40 -9.66 8.42 -8.21
N THR A 41 -10.80 7.75 -8.27
CA THR A 41 -11.82 7.84 -7.23
C THR A 41 -11.39 7.09 -5.97
N ARG A 42 -11.92 7.51 -4.81
CA ARG A 42 -11.72 6.81 -3.53
C ARG A 42 -12.06 5.31 -3.61
N LYS A 43 -13.12 4.95 -4.33
CA LYS A 43 -13.51 3.54 -4.52
C LYS A 43 -12.43 2.72 -5.24
N GLN A 44 -11.77 3.31 -6.24
CA GLN A 44 -10.65 2.66 -6.95
C GLN A 44 -9.44 2.46 -6.04
N LEU A 45 -9.09 3.48 -5.24
CA LEU A 45 -7.98 3.39 -4.27
C LEU A 45 -8.22 2.28 -3.24
N ILE A 46 -9.42 2.23 -2.64
CA ILE A 46 -9.80 1.18 -1.68
C ILE A 46 -9.81 -0.21 -2.33
N LYS A 47 -10.34 -0.32 -3.56
CA LYS A 47 -10.36 -1.60 -4.30
C LYS A 47 -8.94 -2.12 -4.51
N SER A 48 -8.02 -1.26 -4.92
CA SER A 48 -6.60 -1.62 -5.12
C SER A 48 -5.95 -2.09 -3.82
N ALA A 49 -6.18 -1.37 -2.71
CA ALA A 49 -5.67 -1.78 -1.39
C ALA A 49 -6.20 -3.16 -0.97
N LYS A 50 -7.50 -3.42 -1.13
CA LYS A 50 -8.12 -4.71 -0.77
C LYS A 50 -7.65 -5.88 -1.64
N ILE A 51 -7.47 -5.67 -2.94
CA ILE A 51 -6.95 -6.72 -3.84
C ILE A 51 -5.52 -7.09 -3.42
N ARG A 52 -4.68 -6.08 -3.14
CA ARG A 52 -3.32 -6.31 -2.66
C ARG A 52 -3.30 -7.12 -1.36
N TRP A 53 -4.13 -6.74 -0.39
CA TRP A 53 -4.27 -7.48 0.86
C TRP A 53 -4.66 -8.93 0.62
N ARG A 54 -5.62 -9.20 -0.27
CA ARG A 54 -6.02 -10.58 -0.61
C ARG A 54 -4.88 -11.39 -1.22
N ILE A 55 -4.03 -10.79 -2.05
CA ILE A 55 -2.85 -11.46 -2.63
C ILE A 55 -1.81 -11.75 -1.54
N GLU A 56 -1.54 -10.78 -0.67
CA GLU A 56 -0.61 -10.96 0.46
C GLU A 56 -1.10 -12.06 1.41
N GLN A 57 -2.39 -12.07 1.74
CA GLN A 57 -3.00 -13.15 2.54
C GLN A 57 -2.89 -14.50 1.85
N GLY A 58 -3.23 -14.60 0.55
CA GLY A 58 -3.11 -15.85 -0.20
C GLY A 58 -1.67 -16.37 -0.24
N TYR A 59 -0.67 -15.48 -0.26
CA TYR A 59 0.74 -15.88 -0.17
C TYR A 59 1.15 -16.35 1.22
N GLN A 60 0.61 -15.76 2.29
CA GLN A 60 0.84 -16.22 3.67
C GLN A 60 0.19 -17.58 3.91
N GLU A 61 -1.03 -17.80 3.42
CA GLU A 61 -1.73 -19.09 3.45
C GLU A 61 -0.92 -20.15 2.71
N LEU A 62 -0.46 -19.86 1.47
CA LEU A 62 0.38 -20.76 0.70
C LEU A 62 1.66 -21.13 1.46
N LYS A 63 2.35 -20.14 2.05
CA LYS A 63 3.54 -20.39 2.88
C LYS A 63 3.25 -21.24 4.12
N GLN A 64 2.09 -21.07 4.74
CA GLN A 64 1.69 -21.87 5.90
C GLN A 64 1.33 -23.32 5.52
N GLU A 65 0.76 -23.57 4.35
CA GLU A 65 0.50 -24.93 3.86
C GLU A 65 1.79 -25.68 3.53
N PHE A 66 2.80 -24.96 3.02
CA PHE A 66 4.07 -25.57 2.61
C PHE A 66 5.07 -25.86 3.73
N LYS A 67 4.71 -25.78 5.03
CA LYS A 67 5.59 -25.99 6.22
C LYS A 67 6.85 -26.80 5.88
N LEU A 68 7.91 -26.11 5.44
CA LEU A 68 9.22 -26.72 5.28
C LEU A 68 9.69 -27.05 6.70
N LYS A 69 9.49 -28.31 7.09
CA LYS A 69 10.16 -28.92 8.23
C LYS A 69 11.61 -29.20 7.88
#